data_AF-A0A5C3KYY1-F1
#
_entry.id   AF-A0A5C3KYY1-F1
#
_cell.length_a   1.000
_cell.length_b   1.000
_cell.length_c   1.000
_cell.angle_alpha   90.00
_cell.angle_beta   90.00
_cell.angle_gamma   90.00
#
_symmetry.space_group_name_H-M   'P 1'
#
loop_
_entity.id
_entity.type
_entity.pdbx_description
1 polymer ?
#
loop_
_entity_poly.entity_id
_entity_poly.type
_entity_poly.pdbx_seq_one_letter_code
_entity_poly.pdbx_strand_id
1 'polypeptide(L)' 'MPPPEANAKPLDYKEQFRQRRVTSEFSDPCKPASKASMDCLDRNNYDRDACLEYFKAYRDCKNAWIQQRKDDRRAGRPTE' A
#
# COMPACT_ATOMS: atom_id res chain seq x y z
N MET A 1 11.79 12.13 -7.31
CA MET A 1 10.82 11.20 -6.69
C MET A 1 9.88 11.99 -5.82
N PRO A 2 8.59 11.62 -5.70
CA PRO A 2 7.80 12.08 -4.57
C PRO A 2 8.55 11.69 -3.28
N PRO A 3 8.68 12.60 -2.30
CA PRO A 3 9.31 12.27 -1.04
C PRO A 3 8.64 11.03 -0.42
N PRO A 4 9.34 10.23 0.41
CA PRO A 4 8.74 9.09 1.09
C PRO A 4 7.45 9.50 1.82
N GLU A 5 7.35 10.74 2.33
CA GLU A 5 6.11 11.26 2.92
C GLU A 5 4.93 11.44 1.94
N ALA A 6 5.18 11.64 0.65
CA ALA A 6 4.13 11.72 -0.37
C ALA A 6 3.59 10.34 -0.77
N ASN A 7 4.33 9.25 -0.48
CA ASN A 7 3.82 7.88 -0.52
C ASN A 7 3.37 7.36 0.86
N ALA A 8 3.87 7.94 1.96
CA ALA A 8 3.52 7.60 3.33
C ALA A 8 2.27 8.34 3.84
N LYS A 9 1.87 9.43 3.19
CA LYS A 9 0.50 9.93 3.30
C LYS A 9 -0.36 9.07 2.39
N PRO A 10 -1.21 8.21 2.95
CA PRO A 10 -2.14 7.47 2.14
C PRO A 10 -3.07 8.48 1.50
N LEU A 11 -2.87 8.78 0.21
CA LEU A 11 -3.95 9.27 -0.63
C LEU A 11 -5.00 8.18 -0.61
N ASP A 12 -5.92 8.35 0.33
CA ASP A 12 -7.19 7.69 0.47
C ASP A 12 -7.18 6.24 -0.05
N TYR A 13 -6.37 5.38 0.58
CA TYR A 13 -6.46 3.94 0.34
C TYR A 13 -7.91 3.48 0.54
N LYS A 14 -8.69 4.20 1.38
CA LYS A 14 -10.12 3.99 1.61
C LYS A 14 -10.95 4.22 0.35
N GLU A 15 -10.63 5.19 -0.48
CA GLU A 15 -11.24 5.41 -1.79
C GLU A 15 -10.80 4.34 -2.76
N GLN A 16 -9.53 3.94 -2.77
CA GLN A 16 -9.09 2.80 -3.59
C GLN A 16 -9.79 1.49 -3.16
N PHE A 17 -10.06 1.33 -1.87
CA PHE A 17 -10.86 0.23 -1.30
C PHE A 17 -12.34 0.34 -1.65
N ARG A 18 -12.92 1.55 -1.67
CA ARG A 18 -14.34 1.78 -2.01
C ARG A 18 -14.62 1.70 -3.50
N GLN A 19 -13.67 2.09 -4.35
CA GLN A 19 -13.86 2.15 -5.81
C GLN A 19 -13.67 0.80 -6.49
N ARG A 20 -13.05 -0.20 -5.84
CA ARG A 20 -12.91 -1.56 -6.39
C ARG A 20 -13.88 -2.54 -5.75
N ARG A 21 -15.08 -2.63 -6.34
CA ARG A 21 -16.10 -3.70 -6.11
C ARG A 21 -15.67 -5.11 -6.57
N VAL A 22 -14.37 -5.33 -6.71
CA VAL A 22 -13.85 -6.61 -7.14
C VAL A 22 -12.58 -6.80 -6.34
N THR A 23 -12.67 -7.60 -5.27
CA THR A 23 -11.51 -8.26 -4.68
C THR A 23 -10.97 -9.29 -5.67
N SER A 24 -10.58 -8.85 -6.87
CA SER A 24 -9.83 -9.68 -7.78
C SER A 24 -8.50 -9.96 -7.09
N GLU A 25 -8.09 -11.23 -7.12
CA GLU A 25 -6.82 -11.79 -6.63
C GLU A 25 -5.57 -10.93 -6.96
N PHE A 26 -5.69 -9.99 -7.91
CA PHE A 26 -4.64 -9.14 -8.44
C PHE A 26 -4.67 -7.66 -7.99
N SER A 27 -5.62 -7.25 -7.15
CA SER A 27 -5.72 -5.84 -6.69
C SER A 27 -4.98 -5.60 -5.39
N ASP A 28 -3.65 -5.48 -5.46
CA ASP A 28 -2.85 -4.97 -4.34
C ASP A 28 -3.04 -3.45 -4.19
N PRO A 29 -3.64 -2.96 -3.10
CA PRO A 29 -3.83 -1.52 -2.84
C PRO A 29 -2.48 -0.82 -2.60
N CYS A 30 -1.48 -1.61 -2.22
CA CYS A 30 -0.12 -1.16 -1.97
C CYS A 30 0.78 -1.25 -3.20
N LYS A 31 0.22 -1.53 -4.40
CA LYS A 31 0.93 -1.51 -5.68
C LYS A 31 1.70 -0.20 -5.96
N PRO A 32 1.18 1.01 -5.66
CA PRO A 32 1.96 2.25 -5.80
C PRO A 32 3.16 2.30 -4.83
N ALA A 33 2.99 1.89 -3.58
CA ALA A 33 4.08 1.83 -2.60
C ALA A 33 5.15 0.79 -3.00
N SER A 34 4.73 -0.37 -3.51
CA SER A 34 5.62 -1.39 -4.06
C SER A 34 6.43 -0.84 -5.24
N LYS A 35 5.76 -0.20 -6.20
CA LYS A 35 6.43 0.44 -7.34
C LYS A 35 7.44 1.50 -6.90
N ALA A 36 7.11 2.31 -5.89
CA ALA A 36 8.02 3.31 -5.34
C ALA A 36 9.25 2.68 -4.67
N SER A 37 9.08 1.57 -3.93
CA SER A 37 10.21 0.85 -3.33
C SER A 37 11.14 0.22 -4.37
N MET A 38 10.59 -0.30 -5.46
CA MET A 38 11.37 -0.85 -6.58
C MET A 38 12.11 0.26 -7.36
N ASP A 39 11.47 1.41 -7.59
CA ASP A 39 12.10 2.57 -8.24
C ASP A 39 13.26 3.13 -7.38
N CYS A 40 13.12 3.10 -6.05
CA CYS A 40 14.21 3.45 -5.15
C CYS A 40 15.39 2.46 -5.28
N LEU A 41 15.14 1.16 -5.29
CA LEU A 41 16.19 0.15 -5.47
C LEU A 41 16.92 0.33 -6.80
N ASP A 42 16.19 0.53 -7.90
CA ASP A 42 16.76 0.69 -9.24
C ASP A 42 17.76 1.87 -9.31
N ARG A 43 17.44 2.97 -8.62
CA ARG A 43 18.30 4.18 -8.60
C ARG A 43 19.43 4.15 -7.57
N ASN A 44 19.32 3.31 -6.54
CA ASN A 44 20.31 3.20 -5.47
C ASN A 44 21.16 1.92 -5.58
N ASN A 45 21.33 1.37 -6.79
CA ASN A 45 22.09 0.12 -7.01
C ASN A 45 21.61 -1.05 -6.14
N TYR A 46 20.30 -1.16 -5.93
CA TYR A 46 19.67 -2.16 -5.07
C TYR A 46 20.10 -2.07 -3.60
N ASP A 47 20.56 -0.90 -3.15
CA ASP A 47 20.79 -0.63 -1.74
C ASP A 47 19.45 -0.55 -0.99
N ARG A 48 19.27 -1.53 -0.09
CA ARG A 48 18.05 -1.69 0.69
C ARG A 48 17.98 -0.69 1.83
N ASP A 49 19.13 -0.24 2.34
CA ASP A 49 19.23 0.65 3.49
C ASP A 49 18.75 2.06 3.10
N ALA A 50 19.15 2.52 1.92
CA ALA A 50 18.70 3.77 1.32
C ALA A 50 17.17 3.83 1.08
N CYS A 51 16.52 2.65 0.98
CA CYS A 51 15.11 2.53 0.63
C CYS A 51 14.21 2.06 1.78
N LEU A 52 14.72 2.00 3.03
CA LEU A 52 13.97 1.52 4.21
C LEU A 52 12.63 2.24 4.40
N GLU A 53 12.58 3.55 4.15
CA GLU A 53 11.35 4.34 4.30
C GLU A 53 10.28 3.95 3.28
N TYR A 54 10.66 3.58 2.05
CA TYR A 54 9.73 3.07 1.05
C TYR A 54 9.18 1.69 1.43
N PHE A 55 10.04 0.81 1.98
CA PHE A 55 9.59 -0.47 2.51
C PHE A 55 8.68 -0.32 3.72
N LYS A 56 8.97 0.67 4.58
CA LYS A 56 8.12 1.00 5.73
C LYS A 56 6.74 1.46 5.27
N ALA A 57 6.65 2.32 4.26
CA ALA A 57 5.37 2.74 3.66
C ALA A 57 4.58 1.55 3.09
N TYR A 58 5.24 0.60 2.40
CA TYR A 58 4.58 -0.61 1.91
C TYR A 58 4.04 -1.50 3.05
N ARG A 59 4.84 -1.72 4.11
CA ARG A 59 4.43 -2.49 5.28
C ARG A 59 3.24 -1.84 5.99
N ASP A 60 3.26 -0.52 6.14
CA ASP A 60 2.19 0.25 6.76
C ASP A 60 0.88 0.12 5.97
N CYS A 61 0.93 0.30 4.65
CA CYS A 61 -0.20 0.10 3.76
C CYS A 61 -0.80 -1.32 3.88
N LYS A 62 0.06 -2.35 3.89
CA LYS A 62 -0.40 -3.75 4.01
C LYS A 62 -1.06 -4.01 5.37
N ASN A 63 -0.49 -3.46 6.45
CA ASN A 63 -1.06 -3.54 7.79
C ASN A 63 -2.42 -2.86 7.85
N ALA A 64 -2.54 -1.64 7.31
CA ALA A 64 -3.79 -0.90 7.23
C ALA A 64 -4.84 -1.68 6.44
N TRP A 65 -4.48 -2.27 5.31
CA TRP A 65 -5.39 -3.10 4.51
C TRP A 65 -5.92 -4.32 5.27
N ILE A 66 -5.02 -5.08 5.92
CA ILE A 66 -5.42 -6.25 6.72
C ILE A 66 -6.32 -5.82 7.88
N GLN A 67 -6.00 -4.72 8.55
CA GLN A 67 -6.86 -4.18 9.62
C GLN A 67 -8.21 -3.77 9.09
N GLN A 68 -8.27 -3.11 7.93
CA GLN A 68 -9.53 -2.70 7.32
C GLN A 68 -10.37 -3.93 6.93
N ARG A 69 -9.78 -4.99 6.34
CA ARG A 69 -10.50 -6.26 6.10
C ARG A 69 -10.99 -6.94 7.37
N LYS A 70 -10.21 -6.88 8.46
CA LYS A 70 -10.63 -7.43 9.76
C LYS A 70 -11.80 -6.65 10.34
N ASP A 71 -11.75 -5.32 10.26
CA ASP A 71 -12.82 -4.43 10.70
C ASP A 71 -14.08 -4.60 9.85
N ASP A 72 -13.94 -4.71 8.53
CA ASP A 72 -15.03 -4.93 7.59
C ASP A 72 -15.77 -6.26 7.86
N ARG A 73 -15.01 -7.34 8.07
CA ARG A 73 -15.56 -8.63 8.54
C ARG A 73 -16.25 -8.53 9.90
N ARG A 74 -15.69 -7.77 10.84
CA ARG A 74 -16.29 -7.57 12.17
C ARG A 74 -17.56 -6.73 12.10
N ALA A 75 -17.62 -5.78 11.18
CA ALA A 75 -18.76 -4.91 10.93
C ALA A 75 -19.83 -5.57 10.05
N GLY A 76 -19.62 -6.80 9.58
CA GLY A 76 -20.56 -7.52 8.71
C GLY A 76 -20.73 -6.87 7.33
N ARG A 77 -19.79 -6.03 6.90
CA ARG A 77 -19.78 -5.46 5.55
C ARG A 77 -19.27 -6.55 4.59
N PRO A 78 -20.05 -6.92 3.56
CA PRO A 78 -19.59 -7.89 2.59
C PRO A 78 -18.53 -7.23 1.71
N THR A 79 -17.38 -7.90 1.59
CA THR A 79 -16.39 -7.61 0.55
C THR A 79 -16.95 -8.15 -0.76
N GLU A 80 -17.84 -7.41 -1.42
CA GLU A 80 -18.25 -7.67 -2.81
C GLU A 80 -17.37 -6.89 -3.80
#